data_AF-A0A399ZAS9-F1
#
_entry.id   AF-A0A399ZAS9-F1
#
_cell.length_a   1.000
_cell.length_b   1.000
_cell.length_c   1.000
_cell.angle_alpha   90.00
_cell.angle_beta   90.00
_cell.angle_gamma   90.00
#
_symmetry.space_group_name_H-M   'P 1'
#
loop_
_entity.id
_entity.type
_entity.pdbx_description
1 polymer ?
#
loop_
_entity_poly.entity_id
_entity_poly.type
_entity_poly.pdbx_seq_one_letter_code
_entity_poly.pdbx_strand_id
1 'polypeptide(L)' 'MSNDIFVITEHMDGKFSDVSFEMVGKAKELASAWGGQAVAIVVGSGVDAGAFAS' A
#
# COMPACT_ATOMS: atom_id res chain seq x y z
N MET A 1 4.70 -20.17 4.25
CA MET A 1 4.13 -19.13 3.37
C MET A 1 4.17 -17.83 4.16
N SER A 2 4.61 -16.70 3.60
CA SER A 2 4.40 -15.42 4.29
C SER A 2 2.93 -15.02 4.13
N ASN A 3 2.33 -14.48 5.20
CA ASN A 3 0.94 -14.01 5.20
C ASN A 3 0.87 -12.51 4.82
N ASP A 4 1.72 -12.13 3.87
CA ASP A 4 1.83 -10.74 3.43
C ASP A 4 0.65 -10.39 2.53
N ILE A 5 0.22 -9.14 2.60
CA ILE A 5 -0.87 -8.61 1.79
C ILE A 5 -0.33 -7.51 0.90
N PHE A 6 -0.45 -7.72 -0.41
CA PHE A 6 0.00 -6.79 -1.43
C PHE A 6 -1.17 -5.93 -1.89
N VAL A 7 -0.98 -4.62 -1.88
CA VAL A 7 -1.93 -3.64 -2.40
C VAL A 7 -1.30 -2.96 -3.60
N ILE A 8 -1.87 -3.15 -4.78
CA ILE A 8 -1.42 -2.47 -6.01
C ILE A 8 -2.17 -1.15 -6.13
N THR A 9 -1.42 -0.08 -6.37
CA THR A 9 -1.96 1.28 -6.53
C THR A 9 -1.17 2.06 -7.59
N GLU A 10 -1.81 3.08 -8.15
CA GLU A 10 -1.24 4.02 -9.09
C GLU A 10 -1.55 5.45 -8.63
N HIS A 11 -0.80 6.42 -9.18
CA HIS A 11 -1.08 7.83 -8.97
C HIS A 11 -1.41 8.51 -10.29
N MET A 12 -2.23 9.56 -10.21
CA MET A 12 -2.49 10.47 -11.32
C MET A 12 -1.88 11.83 -10.94
N ASP A 13 -0.94 12.32 -11.73
CA ASP A 13 -0.23 13.58 -11.49
C ASP A 13 0.37 13.70 -10.07
N GLY A 14 1.06 12.64 -9.64
CA GLY A 14 1.67 12.54 -8.30
C GLY A 14 0.69 12.38 -7.14
N LYS A 15 -0.61 12.23 -7.40
CA LYS A 15 -1.65 12.08 -6.37
C LYS A 15 -2.24 10.69 -6.38
N PHE A 16 -2.26 10.08 -5.22
CA PHE A 16 -3.02 8.86 -4.98
C PHE A 16 -4.48 9.22 -4.68
N SER A 17 -5.40 8.33 -5.08
CA SER A 17 -6.77 8.39 -4.59
C SER A 17 -6.82 7.95 -3.12
N ASP A 18 -7.70 8.56 -2.33
CA ASP A 18 -7.93 8.23 -0.91
C ASP A 18 -8.09 6.73 -0.67
N VAL A 19 -8.77 6.03 -1.59
CA VAL A 19 -8.97 4.57 -1.52
C VAL A 19 -7.65 3.79 -1.45
N SER A 20 -6.56 4.31 -2.05
CA SER A 20 -5.24 3.66 -1.98
C SER A 20 -4.72 3.58 -0.56
N PHE A 21 -4.90 4.66 0.22
CA PHE A 21 -4.51 4.71 1.62
C PHE A 21 -5.43 3.85 2.49
N GLU A 22 -6.73 3.88 2.24
CA GLU A 22 -7.70 3.02 2.94
C GLU A 22 -7.39 1.53 2.76
N MET A 23 -7.05 1.13 1.53
CA MET A 23 -6.68 -0.26 1.21
C MET A 23 -5.37 -0.68 1.88
N VAL A 24 -4.34 0.17 1.89
CA VAL A 24 -3.08 -0.10 2.61
C VAL A 24 -3.32 -0.17 4.12
N GLY A 25 -4.14 0.72 4.67
CA GLY A 25 -4.55 0.68 6.08
C GLY A 25 -5.24 -0.62 6.43
N LYS A 26 -6.18 -1.08 5.59
CA LYS A 26 -6.87 -2.36 5.82
C LYS A 26 -5.95 -3.57 5.67
N ALA A 27 -5.04 -3.53 4.70
CA ALA A 27 -4.01 -4.56 4.54
C ALA A 27 -3.11 -4.66 5.78
N LYS A 28 -2.76 -3.53 6.41
CA LYS A 28 -1.97 -3.50 7.66
C LYS A 28 -2.67 -4.23 8.80
N GLU A 29 -3.97 -3.99 8.99
CA GLU A 29 -4.77 -4.70 10.00
C GLU A 29 -4.81 -6.21 9.75
N LEU A 30 -5.11 -6.61 8.52
CA LEU A 30 -5.27 -8.03 8.15
C LEU A 30 -3.93 -8.77 8.21
N ALA A 31 -2.87 -8.20 7.66
CA ALA A 31 -1.54 -8.79 7.68
C ALA A 31 -1.02 -8.94 9.13
N SER A 32 -1.26 -7.94 9.98
CA SER A 32 -0.94 -8.01 11.41
C SER A 32 -1.67 -9.17 12.11
N ALA A 33 -2.97 -9.34 11.84
CA ALA A 33 -3.74 -10.46 12.39
C ALA A 33 -3.25 -11.83 11.92
N TRP A 34 -2.59 -11.92 10.77
CA TRP A 34 -2.06 -13.16 10.21
C TRP A 34 -0.55 -13.33 10.39
N GLY A 35 0.14 -12.38 11.06
CA GLY A 35 1.58 -12.43 11.27
C GLY A 35 2.42 -12.17 10.01
N GLY A 36 1.90 -11.40 9.06
CA GLY A 36 2.59 -10.95 7.85
C GLY A 36 2.76 -9.43 7.77
N GLN A 37 3.15 -8.93 6.61
CA GLN A 37 3.34 -7.51 6.32
C GLN A 37 2.38 -6.99 5.25
N ALA A 38 2.00 -5.72 5.35
CA ALA A 38 1.33 -5.02 4.26
C ALA A 38 2.37 -4.39 3.33
N VAL A 39 2.25 -4.61 2.03
CA VAL A 39 3.16 -4.11 1.00
C VAL A 39 2.38 -3.33 -0.04
N ALA A 40 2.64 -2.03 -0.14
CA ALA A 40 2.11 -1.20 -1.22
C ALA A 40 3.01 -1.32 -2.45
N ILE A 41 2.46 -1.79 -3.57
CA ILE A 41 3.10 -1.78 -4.89
C ILE A 41 2.59 -0.55 -5.62
N VAL A 42 3.46 0.43 -5.81
CA VAL A 42 3.13 1.62 -6.61
C VAL A 42 3.57 1.43 -8.05
N VAL A 43 2.64 1.59 -8.99
CA VAL A 43 2.91 1.58 -10.42
C VAL A 43 2.80 3.00 -10.96
N GLY A 44 3.88 3.51 -11.53
CA GLY A 44 3.94 4.87 -12.05
C GLY A 44 5.36 5.41 -12.11
N SER A 45 5.53 6.59 -12.69
CA SER A 45 6.81 7.30 -12.78
C SER A 45 6.79 8.56 -11.93
N GLY A 46 7.92 8.91 -11.31
CA GLY A 46 8.00 10.10 -10.45
C GLY A 46 7.33 9.92 -9.10
N VAL A 47 7.21 8.68 -8.63
CA VAL A 47 6.66 8.33 -7.32
C VAL A 47 7.63 8.75 -6.22
N ASP A 48 7.12 9.39 -5.18
CA ASP A 48 7.85 9.58 -3.93
C ASP A 48 7.91 8.26 -3.13
N ALA A 49 9.12 7.81 -2.79
CA ALA A 49 9.34 6.61 -1.99
C ALA A 49 8.68 6.67 -0.60
N GLY A 50 8.40 7.87 -0.09
CA GLY A 50 7.72 8.10 1.18
C GLY A 50 6.19 8.13 1.12
N ALA A 51 5.57 7.91 -0.04
CA ALA A 51 4.13 8.14 -0.24
C ALA A 51 3.22 7.41 0.76
N PHE A 52 3.65 6.25 1.28
CA PHE A 52 2.92 5.44 2.26
C PHE A 52 3.67 5.26 3.59
N ALA A 53 4.77 6.00 3.81
CA ALA A 53 5.54 5.92 5.04
C ALA A 53 4.78 6.60 6.19
N SER A 54 4.13 5.79 7.04
CA SER A 54 3.37 6.23 8.21
C SER A 54 3.58 5.31 9.42
#